data_AF-A0A9P7P307-F1
#
_entry.id   AF-A0A9P7P307-F1
#
_cell.length_a   1.000
_cell.length_b   1.000
_cell.length_c   1.000
_cell.angle_alpha   90.00
_cell.angle_beta   90.00
_cell.angle_gamma   90.00
#
_symmetry.space_group_name_H-M   'P 1'
#
loop_
_entity.id
_entity.type
_entity.pdbx_description
1 polymer ?
#
loop_
_entity_poly.entity_id
_entity_poly.type
_entity_poly.pdbx_seq_one_letter_code
_entity_poly.pdbx_strand_id
1 'polypeptide(L)'
;MHIPDLDINTICTTLLDCLRVIKTWMDAHPKALPLSIVTEFKVASPLGAVLGGAKAVPWDNATLLDGVDADIRSVFGPKQLITPDDLRRPGHTLEESVLKYGWPDLDSARGRVFFLMDNGRDDGVNGKYREGKTNLEGRVLFTNSAPGNPDCAFQKLNDAVTDSYVANIQKQVKAGYWVRSMADSALDTVRNCTTFQRDGALRSGAQVVSTDFFVKGQSERYGGCKYVVELEGGKVARCNPVNGREGCVDGQLE
;
A
#
# COMPACT_ATOMS: atom_id res chain seq x y z
N MET A 1 -0.93 -0.50 -15.58
CA MET A 1 0.33 -0.67 -16.36
C MET A 1 1.50 -0.76 -15.40
N HIS A 2 2.41 -1.70 -15.63
CA HIS A 2 3.51 -2.01 -14.70
C HIS A 2 4.85 -1.38 -15.11
N ILE A 3 5.20 -1.45 -16.40
CA ILE A 3 6.39 -0.78 -16.96
C ILE A 3 5.95 -0.07 -18.23
N PRO A 4 6.04 1.27 -18.30
CA PRO A 4 5.73 2.01 -19.52
C PRO A 4 6.40 1.39 -20.75
N ASP A 5 5.59 1.06 -21.74
CA ASP A 5 5.95 0.47 -23.05
C ASP A 5 6.60 -0.92 -23.06
N LEU A 6 6.82 -1.55 -21.90
CA LEU A 6 7.39 -2.91 -21.82
C LEU A 6 6.43 -3.91 -21.16
N ASP A 7 5.65 -3.46 -20.19
CA ASP A 7 4.63 -4.24 -19.50
C ASP A 7 3.38 -3.38 -19.32
N ILE A 8 2.67 -3.23 -20.45
CA ILE A 8 1.55 -2.31 -20.63
C ILE A 8 0.20 -2.89 -20.21
N ASN A 9 0.16 -4.18 -19.89
CA ASN A 9 -1.10 -4.85 -19.56
C ASN A 9 -1.74 -4.19 -18.34
N THR A 10 -3.03 -3.90 -18.46
CA THR A 10 -3.80 -3.18 -17.45
C THR A 10 -5.26 -3.54 -17.59
N ILE A 11 -5.99 -3.54 -16.48
CA ILE A 11 -7.44 -3.79 -16.48
C ILE A 11 -8.19 -2.53 -16.91
N CYS A 12 -7.73 -1.36 -16.45
CA CYS A 12 -8.26 -0.07 -16.85
C CYS A 12 -7.12 0.84 -17.33
N THR A 13 -7.45 1.68 -18.31
CA THR A 13 -6.48 2.51 -19.03
C THR A 13 -6.23 3.85 -18.35
N THR A 14 -7.18 4.33 -17.53
CA THR A 14 -7.04 5.56 -16.75
C THR A 14 -7.20 5.29 -15.26
N LEU A 15 -6.59 6.16 -14.42
CA LEU A 15 -6.78 6.11 -12.97
C LEU A 15 -8.27 6.24 -12.61
N LEU A 16 -8.95 7.24 -13.16
CA LEU A 16 -10.37 7.50 -12.88
C LEU A 16 -11.27 6.30 -13.19
N ASP A 17 -11.03 5.58 -14.28
CA ASP A 17 -11.82 4.39 -14.60
C ASP A 17 -11.60 3.27 -13.58
N CYS A 18 -10.35 3.04 -13.16
CA CYS A 18 -10.07 2.09 -12.08
C CYS A 18 -10.70 2.50 -10.76
N LEU A 19 -10.62 3.78 -10.39
CA LEU A 19 -11.22 4.28 -9.14
C LEU A 19 -12.75 4.16 -9.17
N ARG A 20 -13.41 4.35 -10.32
CA ARG A 20 -14.86 4.17 -10.47
C ARG A 20 -15.30 2.71 -10.31
N VAL A 21 -14.49 1.75 -10.77
CA VAL A 21 -14.74 0.32 -10.53
C VAL A 21 -14.69 0.04 -9.03
N ILE A 22 -13.64 0.51 -8.34
CA ILE A 22 -13.49 0.34 -6.89
C ILE A 22 -14.66 1.01 -6.15
N LYS A 23 -15.02 2.24 -6.54
CA LYS A 23 -16.15 2.96 -5.95
C LYS A 23 -17.46 2.20 -6.08
N THR A 24 -17.77 1.70 -7.28
CA THR A 24 -19.00 0.93 -7.51
C THR A 24 -19.08 -0.27 -6.59
N TRP A 25 -17.95 -0.96 -6.39
CA TRP A 25 -17.88 -2.07 -5.43
C TRP A 25 -18.05 -1.60 -3.99
N MET A 26 -17.35 -0.54 -3.56
CA MET A 26 -17.45 -0.01 -2.21
C MET A 26 -18.87 0.48 -1.85
N ASP A 27 -19.55 1.15 -2.79
CA ASP A 27 -20.91 1.63 -2.59
C ASP A 27 -21.90 0.45 -2.39
N ALA A 28 -21.62 -0.71 -2.99
CA ALA A 28 -22.37 -1.95 -2.77
C ALA A 28 -21.97 -2.70 -1.48
N HIS A 29 -20.82 -2.37 -0.88
CA HIS A 29 -20.27 -3.05 0.31
C HIS A 29 -19.87 -2.04 1.40
N PRO A 30 -20.82 -1.25 1.95
CA PRO A 30 -20.52 -0.14 2.86
C PRO A 30 -19.92 -0.57 4.21
N LYS A 31 -19.94 -1.86 4.54
CA LYS A 31 -19.34 -2.43 5.76
C LYS A 31 -18.04 -3.19 5.51
N ALA A 32 -17.57 -3.24 4.26
CA ALA A 32 -16.32 -3.88 3.91
C ALA A 32 -15.16 -3.33 4.73
N LEU A 33 -14.13 -4.15 4.91
CA LEU A 33 -12.86 -3.72 5.49
C LEU A 33 -12.31 -2.50 4.73
N PRO A 34 -11.57 -1.61 5.42
CA PRO A 34 -10.96 -0.45 4.77
C PRO A 34 -10.00 -0.91 3.67
N LEU A 35 -10.11 -0.31 2.49
CA LEU A 35 -9.28 -0.64 1.34
C LEU A 35 -8.03 0.24 1.31
N SER A 36 -6.85 -0.38 1.27
CA SER A 36 -5.61 0.32 0.96
C SER A 36 -5.28 0.20 -0.53
N ILE A 37 -5.14 1.31 -1.23
CA ILE A 37 -4.74 1.33 -2.64
C ILE A 37 -3.27 1.76 -2.74
N VAL A 38 -2.42 0.79 -3.08
CA VAL A 38 -1.00 1.04 -3.35
C VAL A 38 -0.87 1.76 -4.70
N THR A 39 -0.30 2.96 -4.68
CA THR A 39 -0.16 3.84 -5.84
C THR A 39 1.31 4.04 -6.13
N GLU A 40 1.76 3.57 -7.29
CA GLU A 40 3.14 3.72 -7.74
C GLU A 40 3.20 4.62 -8.97
N PHE A 41 3.94 5.71 -8.87
CA PHE A 41 4.16 6.65 -9.95
C PHE A 41 5.30 6.13 -10.83
N LYS A 42 4.92 5.51 -11.95
CA LYS A 42 5.88 4.97 -12.93
C LYS A 42 6.44 6.09 -13.80
N VAL A 43 7.75 6.06 -14.00
CA VAL A 43 8.47 6.89 -14.99
C VAL A 43 8.93 6.01 -16.16
N ALA A 44 9.34 6.63 -17.27
CA ALA A 44 9.84 5.87 -18.41
C ALA A 44 11.06 5.04 -18.01
N SER A 45 11.06 3.75 -18.39
CA SER A 45 12.23 2.89 -18.27
C SER A 45 13.31 3.34 -19.26
N PRO A 46 14.60 3.44 -18.88
CA PRO A 46 15.68 3.70 -19.82
C PRO A 46 15.69 2.70 -20.99
N LEU A 47 15.40 1.43 -20.72
CA LEU A 47 15.30 0.40 -21.75
C LEU A 47 14.11 0.67 -22.69
N GLY A 48 12.95 1.03 -22.15
CA GLY A 48 11.77 1.38 -22.94
C GLY A 48 12.05 2.56 -23.87
N ALA A 49 12.74 3.60 -23.38
CA ALA A 49 13.12 4.75 -24.18
C ALA A 49 14.09 4.38 -25.32
N VAL A 50 15.08 3.51 -25.07
CA VAL A 50 16.00 3.03 -26.10
C VAL A 50 15.28 2.20 -27.17
N LEU A 51 14.25 1.45 -26.79
CA LEU A 51 13.45 0.63 -27.71
C LEU A 51 12.35 1.43 -28.45
N GLY A 52 12.34 2.76 -28.34
CA GLY A 52 11.38 3.62 -29.04
C GLY A 52 10.01 3.72 -28.36
N GLY A 53 9.94 3.42 -27.05
CA GLY A 53 8.75 3.61 -26.23
C GLY A 53 8.29 5.07 -26.18
N ALA A 54 7.04 5.27 -25.76
CA ALA A 54 6.47 6.58 -25.55
C ALA A 54 7.23 7.35 -24.45
N LYS A 55 7.29 8.68 -24.60
CA LYS A 55 7.83 9.55 -23.56
C LYS A 55 6.80 9.66 -22.43
N ALA A 56 7.00 8.91 -21.35
CA ALA A 56 6.17 9.06 -20.16
C ALA A 56 6.33 10.48 -19.57
N VAL A 57 5.22 11.06 -19.12
CA VAL A 57 5.24 12.33 -18.41
C VAL A 57 6.00 12.14 -17.09
N PRO A 58 7.03 12.95 -16.79
CA PRO A 58 7.75 12.85 -15.52
C PRO A 58 6.86 13.33 -14.37
N TRP A 59 6.99 12.68 -13.22
CA TRP A 59 6.30 13.05 -11.98
C TRP A 59 7.12 14.02 -11.12
N ASP A 60 7.73 15.01 -11.77
CA ASP A 60 8.61 16.02 -11.18
C ASP A 60 7.93 17.38 -10.95
N ASN A 61 6.61 17.43 -11.18
CA ASN A 61 5.79 18.63 -11.08
C ASN A 61 4.72 18.48 -9.98
N ALA A 62 4.76 19.35 -8.98
CA ALA A 62 3.82 19.33 -7.86
C ALA A 62 2.36 19.52 -8.30
N THR A 63 2.09 20.30 -9.36
CA THR A 63 0.75 20.49 -9.92
C THR A 63 0.20 19.21 -10.54
N LEU A 64 1.05 18.37 -11.15
CA LEU A 64 0.61 17.07 -11.66
C LEU A 64 0.18 16.15 -10.52
N LEU A 65 0.90 16.19 -9.40
CA LEU A 65 0.59 15.43 -8.21
C LEU A 65 -0.65 15.97 -7.47
N ASP A 66 -0.88 17.28 -7.48
CA ASP A 66 -2.14 17.88 -7.04
C ASP A 66 -3.33 17.42 -7.92
N GLY A 67 -3.10 17.19 -9.22
CA GLY A 67 -4.09 16.61 -10.13
C GLY A 67 -4.51 15.19 -9.72
N VAL A 68 -3.57 14.35 -9.29
CA VAL A 68 -3.87 12.99 -8.79
C VAL A 68 -4.74 13.04 -7.53
N ASP A 69 -4.38 13.95 -6.62
CA ASP A 69 -5.17 14.23 -5.41
C ASP A 69 -6.59 14.72 -5.74
N ALA A 70 -6.74 15.54 -6.78
CA ALA A 70 -8.04 16.01 -7.25
C ALA A 70 -8.86 14.90 -7.92
N ASP A 71 -8.23 14.07 -8.75
CA ASP A 71 -8.88 12.92 -9.40
C ASP A 71 -9.45 11.95 -8.37
N ILE A 72 -8.69 11.62 -7.32
CA ILE A 72 -9.16 10.74 -6.24
C ILE A 72 -10.36 11.37 -5.52
N ARG A 73 -10.31 12.66 -5.18
CA ARG A 73 -11.41 13.38 -4.53
C ARG A 73 -12.64 13.56 -5.43
N SER A 74 -12.46 13.54 -6.74
CA SER A 74 -13.59 13.58 -7.69
C SER A 74 -14.43 12.29 -7.65
N VAL A 75 -13.82 11.18 -7.24
CA VAL A 75 -14.47 9.87 -7.16
C VAL A 75 -14.98 9.60 -5.74
N PHE A 76 -14.13 9.78 -4.73
CA PHE A 76 -14.46 9.46 -3.33
C PHE A 76 -14.70 10.73 -2.52
N GLY A 77 -15.88 10.83 -1.90
CA GLY A 77 -16.18 11.92 -0.99
C GLY A 77 -15.43 11.81 0.34
N PRO A 78 -15.37 12.88 1.17
CA PRO A 78 -14.61 12.89 2.43
C PRO A 78 -14.98 11.77 3.40
N LYS A 79 -16.24 11.32 3.43
CA LYS A 79 -16.68 10.22 4.28
C LYS A 79 -16.15 8.84 3.85
N GLN A 80 -15.77 8.68 2.58
CA GLN A 80 -15.23 7.43 2.03
C GLN A 80 -13.70 7.44 2.00
N LEU A 81 -13.04 8.59 2.17
CA LEU A 81 -11.58 8.68 2.21
C LEU A 81 -11.06 8.65 3.65
N ILE A 82 -9.90 8.04 3.85
CA ILE A 82 -9.02 8.30 5.01
C ILE A 82 -7.77 8.96 4.43
N THR A 83 -7.50 10.19 4.86
CA THR A 83 -6.41 11.04 4.39
C THR A 83 -5.46 11.37 5.54
N PRO A 84 -4.23 11.86 5.26
CA PRO A 84 -3.36 12.42 6.28
C PRO A 84 -4.06 13.40 7.23
N ASP A 85 -4.91 14.29 6.69
CA ASP A 85 -5.63 15.28 7.49
C ASP A 85 -6.63 14.68 8.49
N ASP A 86 -7.17 13.48 8.22
CA ASP A 86 -8.06 12.78 9.15
C ASP A 86 -7.30 12.23 10.38
N LEU A 87 -6.00 11.96 10.21
CA LEU A 87 -5.14 11.41 11.27
C LEU A 87 -4.47 12.53 12.07
N ARG A 88 -4.13 13.66 11.43
CA ARG A 88 -3.44 14.77 12.08
C ARG A 88 -4.28 15.39 13.19
N ARG A 89 -3.63 15.63 14.33
CA ARG A 89 -4.21 16.38 15.46
C ARG A 89 -3.68 17.81 15.47
N PRO A 90 -4.50 18.80 15.88
CA PRO A 90 -4.04 20.17 16.02
C PRO A 90 -2.76 20.28 16.87
N GLY A 91 -1.75 20.98 16.35
CA GLY A 91 -0.46 21.17 17.04
C GLY A 91 0.52 20.00 16.94
N HIS A 92 0.21 18.96 16.16
CA HIS A 92 1.06 17.78 15.99
C HIS A 92 1.47 17.58 14.53
N THR A 93 2.61 16.90 14.33
CA THR A 93 2.89 16.26 13.03
C THR A 93 1.99 15.05 12.82
N LEU A 94 1.90 14.55 11.59
CA LEU A 94 1.19 13.33 11.24
C LEU A 94 1.80 12.14 11.96
N GLU A 95 3.12 12.05 11.97
CA GLU A 95 3.85 11.03 12.74
C GLU A 95 3.48 11.08 14.22
N GLU A 96 3.59 12.24 14.87
CA GLU A 96 3.21 12.39 16.29
C GLU A 96 1.76 11.98 16.53
N SER A 97 0.88 12.29 15.58
CA SER A 97 -0.53 11.95 15.68
C SER A 97 -0.77 10.44 15.62
N VAL A 98 -0.13 9.72 14.71
CA VAL A 98 -0.29 8.26 14.63
C VAL A 98 0.39 7.53 15.77
N LEU A 99 1.55 8.00 16.23
CA LEU A 99 2.27 7.39 17.36
C LEU A 99 1.52 7.55 18.68
N LYS A 100 0.79 8.66 18.85
CA LYS A 100 0.07 8.96 20.10
C LYS A 100 -1.40 8.53 20.09
N TYR A 101 -2.08 8.68 18.96
CA TYR A 101 -3.53 8.48 18.87
C TYR A 101 -3.93 7.32 17.95
N GLY A 102 -2.98 6.76 17.19
CA GLY A 102 -3.22 5.65 16.28
C GLY A 102 -3.96 6.03 15.00
N TRP A 103 -4.17 5.01 14.17
CA TRP A 103 -5.07 5.05 13.02
C TRP A 103 -6.53 4.91 13.47
N PRO A 104 -7.52 5.24 12.62
CA PRO A 104 -8.93 4.95 12.91
C PRO A 104 -9.14 3.48 13.29
N ASP A 105 -10.02 3.22 14.25
CA ASP A 105 -10.44 1.85 14.55
C ASP A 105 -11.20 1.24 13.37
N LEU A 106 -11.35 -0.09 13.41
CA LEU A 106 -11.92 -0.84 12.29
C LEU A 106 -13.33 -0.37 11.96
N ASP A 107 -14.19 -0.17 12.97
CA ASP A 107 -15.58 0.23 12.76
C ASP A 107 -15.69 1.63 12.12
N SER A 108 -14.80 2.55 12.50
CA SER A 108 -14.71 3.89 11.90
C SER A 108 -14.06 3.90 10.50
N ALA A 109 -13.36 2.81 10.15
CA ALA A 109 -12.66 2.65 8.87
C ALA A 109 -13.45 1.84 7.83
N ARG A 110 -14.46 1.05 8.26
CA ARG A 110 -15.28 0.24 7.35
C ARG A 110 -15.92 1.08 6.24
N GLY A 111 -15.90 0.56 5.01
CA GLY A 111 -16.42 1.22 3.83
C GLY A 111 -15.59 2.43 3.35
N ARG A 112 -14.37 2.61 3.87
CA ARG A 112 -13.46 3.69 3.49
C ARG A 112 -12.23 3.17 2.74
N VAL A 113 -11.56 4.08 2.05
CA VAL A 113 -10.37 3.81 1.24
C VAL A 113 -9.27 4.83 1.56
N PHE A 114 -8.02 4.41 1.47
CA PHE A 114 -6.85 5.27 1.58
C PHE A 114 -5.76 4.83 0.61
N PHE A 115 -4.86 5.76 0.30
CA PHE A 115 -3.88 5.59 -0.75
C PHE A 115 -2.47 5.63 -0.18
N LEU A 116 -1.65 4.66 -0.57
CA LEU A 116 -0.29 4.47 -0.07
C LEU A 116 0.69 4.62 -1.23
N MET A 117 1.62 5.55 -1.15
CA MET A 117 2.63 5.73 -2.20
C MET A 117 3.66 4.60 -2.15
N ASP A 118 3.75 3.78 -3.20
CA ASP A 118 4.74 2.69 -3.24
C ASP A 118 6.16 3.18 -3.56
N ASN A 119 6.33 4.33 -4.21
CA ASN A 119 7.65 4.86 -4.54
C ASN A 119 8.58 4.87 -3.31
N GLY A 120 9.88 4.66 -3.56
CA GLY A 120 10.87 4.66 -2.49
C GLY A 120 10.84 5.95 -1.68
N ARG A 121 11.21 5.90 -0.41
CA ARG A 121 11.32 7.10 0.44
C ARG A 121 12.30 8.14 -0.14
N ASP A 122 13.33 7.66 -0.85
CA ASP A 122 14.38 8.46 -1.47
C ASP A 122 14.07 8.75 -2.97
N ASP A 123 12.88 8.34 -3.46
CA ASP A 123 12.43 8.59 -4.82
C ASP A 123 12.06 10.08 -4.99
N GLY A 124 12.44 10.68 -6.12
CA GLY A 124 12.16 12.08 -6.43
C GLY A 124 10.67 12.43 -6.41
N VAL A 125 9.79 11.49 -6.76
CA VAL A 125 8.34 11.70 -6.72
C VAL A 125 7.85 11.88 -5.28
N ASN A 126 8.41 11.14 -4.32
CA ASN A 126 8.08 11.27 -2.91
C ASN A 126 8.43 12.67 -2.39
N GLY A 127 9.66 13.12 -2.66
CA GLY A 127 10.10 14.48 -2.32
C GLY A 127 9.24 15.56 -2.99
N LYS A 128 8.91 15.37 -4.27
CA LYS A 128 8.05 16.31 -5.02
C LYS A 128 6.63 16.36 -4.47
N TYR A 129 6.07 15.24 -4.03
CA TYR A 129 4.74 15.18 -3.42
C TYR A 129 4.69 15.95 -2.08
N ARG A 130 5.80 15.97 -1.33
CA ARG A 130 5.92 16.68 -0.06
C ARG A 130 6.31 18.16 -0.19
N GLU A 131 6.56 18.65 -1.39
CA GLU A 131 6.99 20.03 -1.62
C GLU A 131 5.94 21.02 -1.08
N GLY A 132 6.35 21.88 -0.12
CA GLY A 132 5.47 22.82 0.58
C GLY A 132 4.45 22.19 1.54
N LYS A 133 4.43 20.86 1.67
CA LYS A 133 3.47 20.05 2.45
C LYS A 133 4.22 18.95 3.21
N THR A 134 5.23 19.33 4.00
CA THR A 134 6.20 18.40 4.63
C THR A 134 5.56 17.44 5.62
N ASN A 135 4.34 17.76 6.07
CA ASN A 135 3.51 17.02 7.00
C ASN A 135 2.18 16.60 6.33
N LEU A 136 2.19 16.53 4.99
CA LEU A 136 1.10 16.09 4.11
C LEU A 136 -0.20 16.89 4.22
N GLU A 137 -0.12 18.17 4.60
CA GLU A 137 -1.24 19.10 4.59
C GLU A 137 -2.02 19.05 3.27
N GLY A 138 -3.30 18.68 3.31
CA GLY A 138 -4.17 18.67 2.14
C GLY A 138 -3.82 17.60 1.09
N ARG A 139 -2.94 16.66 1.40
CA ARG A 139 -2.65 15.50 0.52
C ARG A 139 -3.68 14.39 0.69
N VAL A 140 -3.80 13.51 -0.30
CA VAL A 140 -4.63 12.30 -0.21
C VAL A 140 -3.79 11.08 0.14
N LEU A 141 -2.61 10.94 -0.48
CA LEU A 141 -1.74 9.79 -0.29
C LEU A 141 -0.92 9.93 0.98
N PHE A 142 -0.72 8.81 1.65
CA PHE A 142 0.34 8.63 2.63
C PHE A 142 1.63 8.28 1.89
N THR A 143 2.67 9.09 2.09
CA THR A 143 4.01 8.84 1.54
C THR A 143 4.69 7.71 2.27
N ASN A 144 5.48 6.91 1.56
CA ASN A 144 6.43 5.99 2.18
C ASN A 144 7.53 6.84 2.85
N SER A 145 7.57 6.88 4.18
CA SER A 145 8.49 7.73 4.93
C SER A 145 9.27 6.91 5.97
N ALA A 146 10.16 7.58 6.70
CA ALA A 146 10.99 6.99 7.74
C ALA A 146 10.64 7.59 9.11
N PRO A 147 10.70 6.79 10.19
CA PRO A 147 10.53 7.30 11.55
C PRO A 147 11.40 8.52 11.85
N GLY A 148 10.81 9.54 12.47
CA GLY A 148 11.37 10.87 12.74
C GLY A 148 10.98 11.94 11.71
N ASN A 149 10.41 11.56 10.57
CA ASN A 149 9.90 12.51 9.59
C ASN A 149 8.46 12.94 9.93
N PRO A 150 8.09 14.23 9.77
CA PRO A 150 6.75 14.72 10.11
C PRO A 150 5.59 13.96 9.43
N ASP A 151 5.80 13.44 8.23
CA ASP A 151 4.81 12.72 7.42
C ASP A 151 4.78 11.20 7.66
N CYS A 152 5.60 10.67 8.57
CA CYS A 152 5.71 9.22 8.73
C CYS A 152 4.49 8.61 9.44
N ALA A 153 3.50 8.23 8.64
CA ALA A 153 2.41 7.36 9.05
C ALA A 153 2.45 5.98 8.39
N PHE A 154 3.08 5.89 7.21
CA PHE A 154 3.16 4.69 6.40
C PHE A 154 4.60 4.32 6.05
N GLN A 155 4.92 3.03 6.08
CA GLN A 155 6.21 2.48 5.67
C GLN A 155 6.03 1.28 4.73
N LYS A 156 6.77 1.30 3.61
CA LYS A 156 6.95 0.13 2.74
C LYS A 156 8.19 -0.66 3.21
N LEU A 157 7.96 -1.83 3.81
CA LEU A 157 9.00 -2.72 4.31
C LEU A 157 8.84 -4.12 3.70
N ASN A 158 9.34 -4.29 2.48
CA ASN A 158 9.07 -5.47 1.64
C ASN A 158 9.96 -6.68 1.97
N ASP A 159 11.11 -6.46 2.58
CA ASP A 159 12.16 -7.48 2.71
C ASP A 159 11.97 -8.33 3.97
N ALA A 160 10.83 -9.00 4.15
CA ALA A 160 10.60 -9.90 5.28
C ALA A 160 11.37 -11.24 5.14
N VAL A 161 12.66 -11.16 4.78
CA VAL A 161 13.55 -12.27 4.41
C VAL A 161 14.62 -12.56 5.47
N THR A 162 14.53 -11.99 6.66
CA THR A 162 15.37 -12.37 7.80
C THR A 162 14.59 -12.12 9.08
N ASP A 163 14.96 -12.79 10.17
CA ASP A 163 14.32 -12.53 11.47
C ASP A 163 14.60 -11.11 11.98
N SER A 164 15.74 -10.50 11.63
CA SER A 164 16.02 -9.10 11.97
C SER A 164 15.13 -8.14 11.20
N TYR A 165 14.84 -8.41 9.93
CA TYR A 165 13.90 -7.62 9.13
C TYR A 165 12.46 -7.78 9.61
N VAL A 166 12.04 -9.01 9.93
CA VAL A 166 10.73 -9.26 10.56
C VAL A 166 10.62 -8.53 11.89
N ALA A 167 11.64 -8.59 12.75
CA ALA A 167 11.66 -7.88 14.03
C ALA A 167 11.60 -6.35 13.84
N ASN A 168 12.24 -5.81 12.80
CA ASN A 168 12.10 -4.39 12.47
C ASN A 168 10.66 -4.05 12.08
N ILE A 169 10.01 -4.84 11.22
CA ILE A 169 8.61 -4.61 10.85
C ILE A 169 7.71 -4.67 12.09
N GLN A 170 7.88 -5.68 12.95
CA GLN A 170 7.12 -5.81 14.20
C GLN A 170 7.31 -4.58 15.10
N LYS A 171 8.53 -4.03 15.19
CA LYS A 171 8.80 -2.81 15.94
C LYS A 171 8.02 -1.63 15.38
N GLN A 172 7.98 -1.45 14.05
CA GLN A 172 7.22 -0.35 13.43
C GLN A 172 5.71 -0.51 13.64
N VAL A 173 5.19 -1.72 13.49
CA VAL A 173 3.78 -2.04 13.74
C VAL A 173 3.39 -1.76 15.20
N LYS A 174 4.22 -2.14 16.17
CA LYS A 174 4.01 -1.84 17.59
C LYS A 174 4.02 -0.34 17.88
N ALA A 175 4.83 0.43 17.15
CA ALA A 175 4.91 1.88 17.33
C ALA A 175 3.65 2.60 16.82
N GLY A 176 2.84 1.98 15.94
CA GLY A 176 1.61 2.57 15.42
C GLY A 176 1.66 2.98 13.94
N TYR A 177 2.78 2.72 13.26
CA TYR A 177 2.87 2.93 11.81
C TYR A 177 2.03 1.91 11.05
N TRP A 178 1.46 2.33 9.93
CA TRP A 178 0.91 1.41 8.93
C TRP A 178 2.05 0.85 8.10
N VAL A 179 2.17 -0.48 8.04
CA VAL A 179 3.23 -1.15 7.29
C VAL A 179 2.64 -2.03 6.21
N ARG A 180 3.15 -1.86 4.99
CA ARG A 180 2.98 -2.85 3.92
C ARG A 180 4.26 -3.66 3.76
N SER A 181 4.11 -4.97 3.64
CA SER A 181 5.21 -5.89 3.31
C SER A 181 4.88 -6.71 2.05
N MET A 182 5.88 -7.42 1.52
CA MET A 182 5.77 -8.23 0.31
C MET A 182 6.05 -9.69 0.65
N ALA A 183 5.23 -10.61 0.13
CA ALA A 183 5.34 -12.05 0.40
C ALA A 183 6.32 -12.78 -0.53
N ASP A 184 6.71 -12.15 -1.63
CA ASP A 184 7.53 -12.74 -2.68
C ASP A 184 8.48 -11.72 -3.33
N SER A 185 9.49 -12.26 -4.00
CA SER A 185 10.49 -11.53 -4.77
C SER A 185 10.44 -12.00 -6.21
N ALA A 186 9.55 -11.38 -6.99
CA ALA A 186 9.36 -11.63 -8.42
C ALA A 186 9.37 -13.13 -8.76
N LEU A 187 10.18 -13.55 -9.74
CA LEU A 187 10.27 -14.95 -10.14
C LEU A 187 11.17 -15.81 -9.24
N ASP A 188 11.98 -15.22 -8.37
CA ASP A 188 12.93 -15.97 -7.54
C ASP A 188 12.22 -16.87 -6.54
N THR A 189 11.15 -16.37 -5.93
CA THR A 189 10.34 -17.12 -4.96
C THR A 189 9.77 -18.40 -5.58
N VAL A 190 9.19 -18.31 -6.77
CA VAL A 190 8.55 -19.45 -7.45
C VAL A 190 9.54 -20.37 -8.14
N ARG A 191 10.67 -19.85 -8.63
CA ARG A 191 11.75 -20.67 -9.20
C ARG A 191 12.47 -21.51 -8.14
N ASN A 192 12.66 -20.96 -6.95
CA ASN A 192 13.23 -21.67 -5.81
C ASN A 192 12.18 -22.42 -4.97
N CYS A 193 10.90 -22.27 -5.31
CA CYS A 193 9.73 -22.81 -4.62
C CYS A 193 9.78 -22.69 -3.09
N THR A 194 10.05 -21.47 -2.61
CA THR A 194 10.21 -21.16 -1.18
C THR A 194 9.07 -20.31 -0.65
N THR A 195 8.71 -20.50 0.62
CA THR A 195 7.67 -19.71 1.32
C THR A 195 8.23 -18.75 2.35
N PHE A 196 9.55 -18.68 2.48
CA PHE A 196 10.19 -18.02 3.61
C PHE A 196 9.83 -16.53 3.74
N GLN A 197 9.82 -15.77 2.64
CA GLN A 197 9.41 -14.36 2.65
C GLN A 197 7.93 -14.19 2.97
N ARG A 198 7.05 -15.06 2.44
CA ARG A 198 5.62 -15.07 2.75
C ARG A 198 5.40 -15.27 4.24
N ASP A 199 6.04 -16.29 4.80
CA ASP A 199 5.88 -16.65 6.20
C ASP A 199 6.47 -15.55 7.11
N GLY A 200 7.52 -14.87 6.65
CA GLY A 200 8.07 -13.66 7.26
C GLY A 200 7.10 -12.49 7.25
N ALA A 201 6.56 -12.14 6.08
CA ALA A 201 5.62 -11.03 5.90
C ALA A 201 4.35 -11.26 6.72
N LEU A 202 3.77 -12.45 6.69
CA LEU A 202 2.57 -12.79 7.45
C LEU A 202 2.81 -12.70 8.97
N ARG A 203 3.94 -13.22 9.50
CA ARG A 203 4.23 -13.17 10.95
C ARG A 203 4.73 -11.81 11.44
N SER A 204 5.10 -10.91 10.53
CA SER A 204 5.62 -9.58 10.85
C SER A 204 4.59 -8.62 11.44
N GLY A 205 3.29 -8.89 11.24
CA GLY A 205 2.21 -7.99 11.62
C GLY A 205 2.05 -6.78 10.70
N ALA A 206 2.71 -6.73 9.54
CA ALA A 206 2.36 -5.75 8.51
C ALA A 206 0.85 -5.78 8.24
N GLN A 207 0.20 -4.62 8.20
CA GLN A 207 -1.24 -4.50 8.00
C GLN A 207 -1.67 -4.92 6.60
N VAL A 208 -0.76 -4.78 5.62
CA VAL A 208 -0.98 -5.22 4.24
C VAL A 208 0.18 -6.10 3.81
N VAL A 209 -0.12 -7.28 3.30
CA VAL A 209 0.85 -8.17 2.66
C VAL A 209 0.47 -8.30 1.19
N SER A 210 1.34 -7.82 0.30
CA SER A 210 1.14 -7.95 -1.15
C SER A 210 1.84 -9.19 -1.70
N THR A 211 1.38 -9.66 -2.85
CA THR A 211 1.93 -10.81 -3.56
C THR A 211 1.64 -10.73 -5.05
N ASP A 212 2.54 -11.26 -5.88
CA ASP A 212 2.28 -11.48 -7.30
C ASP A 212 1.52 -12.81 -7.56
N PHE A 213 1.38 -13.67 -6.55
CA PHE A 213 0.88 -15.05 -6.64
C PHE A 213 -0.30 -15.32 -5.70
N PHE A 214 -1.40 -14.59 -5.92
CA PHE A 214 -2.64 -14.71 -5.12
C PHE A 214 -3.64 -15.72 -5.69
N VAL A 215 -3.37 -16.33 -6.85
CA VAL A 215 -4.26 -17.32 -7.49
C VAL A 215 -3.62 -18.71 -7.50
N LYS A 216 -4.36 -19.72 -7.03
CA LYS A 216 -3.92 -21.13 -7.06
C LYS A 216 -3.61 -21.56 -8.50
N GLY A 217 -2.48 -22.25 -8.67
CA GLY A 217 -2.00 -22.72 -9.97
C GLY A 217 -1.25 -21.67 -10.80
N GLN A 218 -1.32 -20.37 -10.46
CA GLN A 218 -0.65 -19.29 -11.22
C GLN A 218 0.86 -19.49 -11.30
N SER A 219 1.49 -19.95 -10.22
CA SER A 219 2.93 -20.16 -10.12
C SER A 219 3.41 -21.44 -10.82
N GLU A 220 2.53 -22.39 -11.14
CA GLU A 220 2.93 -23.71 -11.64
C GLU A 220 3.61 -23.63 -13.01
N ARG A 221 3.35 -22.56 -13.77
CA ARG A 221 4.05 -22.26 -15.04
C ARG A 221 5.55 -22.01 -14.86
N TYR A 222 6.03 -21.77 -13.65
CA TYR A 222 7.43 -21.55 -13.32
C TYR A 222 8.08 -22.78 -12.68
N GLY A 223 8.04 -23.92 -13.38
CA GLY A 223 8.69 -25.15 -12.93
C GLY A 223 7.86 -26.00 -11.96
N GLY A 224 6.53 -25.92 -12.03
CA GLY A 224 5.61 -26.77 -11.26
C GLY A 224 5.45 -26.36 -9.78
N CYS A 225 6.03 -25.24 -9.36
CA CYS A 225 5.87 -24.76 -8.00
C CYS A 225 4.41 -24.35 -7.73
N LYS A 226 3.84 -24.84 -6.62
CA LYS A 226 2.46 -24.55 -6.20
C LYS A 226 2.38 -23.44 -5.15
N TYR A 227 3.17 -22.38 -5.35
CA TYR A 227 3.21 -21.25 -4.45
C TYR A 227 1.93 -20.41 -4.59
N VAL A 228 1.29 -20.14 -3.47
CA VAL A 228 0.16 -19.21 -3.34
C VAL A 228 0.25 -18.52 -1.99
N VAL A 229 -0.13 -17.25 -1.97
CA VAL A 229 -0.29 -16.49 -0.73
C VAL A 229 -1.77 -16.38 -0.42
N GLU A 230 -2.17 -17.04 0.66
CA GLU A 230 -3.53 -16.99 1.20
C GLU A 230 -3.46 -16.99 2.73
N LEU A 231 -4.43 -16.35 3.38
CA LEU A 231 -4.65 -16.57 4.81
C LEU A 231 -5.37 -17.91 5.01
N GLU A 232 -5.18 -18.51 6.18
CA GLU A 232 -5.82 -19.76 6.54
C GLU A 232 -7.35 -19.67 6.40
N GLY A 233 -7.94 -20.69 5.79
CA GLY A 233 -9.39 -20.75 5.54
C GLY A 233 -9.87 -19.82 4.42
N GLY A 234 -8.98 -19.21 3.63
CA GLY A 234 -9.35 -18.30 2.53
C GLY A 234 -9.86 -16.94 3.01
N LYS A 235 -9.57 -16.56 4.26
CA LYS A 235 -9.91 -15.26 4.83
C LYS A 235 -9.21 -14.12 4.08
N VAL A 236 -9.82 -12.93 4.07
CA VAL A 236 -9.18 -11.71 3.55
C VAL A 236 -8.52 -10.88 4.65
N ALA A 237 -8.85 -11.13 5.91
CA ALA A 237 -8.20 -10.52 7.06
C ALA A 237 -8.11 -11.47 8.28
N ARG A 238 -7.22 -11.12 9.20
CA ARG A 238 -7.08 -11.76 10.52
C ARG A 238 -6.67 -10.75 11.58
N CYS A 239 -6.84 -11.11 12.84
CA CYS A 239 -6.32 -10.35 13.95
C CYS A 239 -4.81 -10.20 13.83
N ASN A 240 -4.33 -8.97 14.01
CA ASN A 240 -2.92 -8.67 13.82
C ASN A 240 -2.09 -9.35 14.93
N PRO A 241 -1.08 -10.18 14.59
CA PRO A 241 -0.31 -10.93 15.57
C PRO A 241 0.62 -10.06 16.44
N VAL A 242 0.72 -8.77 16.15
CA VAL A 242 1.65 -7.84 16.79
C VAL A 242 0.94 -6.76 17.58
N ASN A 243 -0.07 -6.12 16.98
CA ASN A 243 -0.81 -5.01 17.60
C ASN A 243 -2.33 -5.21 17.61
N GLY A 244 -2.81 -6.44 17.40
CA GLY A 244 -4.23 -6.78 17.55
C GLY A 244 -4.68 -6.55 18.99
N ARG A 245 -5.91 -6.04 19.15
CA ARG A 245 -6.51 -5.89 20.48
C ARG A 245 -6.66 -7.25 21.17
N GLU A 246 -6.52 -7.25 22.49
CA GLU A 246 -6.88 -8.40 23.31
C GLU A 246 -8.35 -8.80 23.05
N GLY A 247 -8.58 -10.10 22.86
CA GLY A 247 -9.91 -10.62 22.51
C GLY A 247 -10.34 -10.39 21.06
N CYS A 248 -9.44 -9.96 20.16
CA CYS A 248 -9.74 -9.93 18.73
C CYS A 248 -10.08 -11.34 18.22
N VAL A 249 -11.20 -11.44 17.48
CA VAL A 249 -11.67 -12.69 16.87
C VAL A 249 -11.71 -12.51 15.35
N ASP A 250 -10.94 -13.31 14.62
CA ASP A 250 -10.86 -13.24 13.15
C ASP A 250 -12.23 -13.23 12.47
N GLY A 251 -13.16 -14.07 12.95
CA GLY A 251 -14.50 -14.21 12.38
C GLY A 251 -15.42 -13.00 12.57
N GLN A 252 -14.97 -11.93 13.25
CA GLN A 252 -15.70 -10.67 13.41
C GLN A 252 -15.15 -9.56 12.49
N LEU A 253 -14.12 -9.84 11.70
CA LEU A 253 -13.51 -8.86 10.82
C LEU A 253 -14.31 -8.69 9.51
N GLU A 254 -14.88 -9.77 9.00
CA GLU A 254 -15.67 -9.80 7.75
C GLU A 254 -17.17 -9.65 7.98
#